data_AF-A0A7C5RPR4-F1
#
_entry.id   AF-A0A7C5RPR4-F1
#
_cell.length_a   1.000
_cell.length_b   1.000
_cell.length_c   1.000
_cell.angle_alpha   90.00
_cell.angle_beta   90.00
_cell.angle_gamma   90.00
#
_symmetry.space_group_name_H-M   'P 1'
#
loop_
_entity.id
_entity.type
_entity.pdbx_description
1 polymer ?
#
loop_
_entity_poly.entity_id
_entity_poly.type
_entity_poly.pdbx_seq_one_letter_code
_entity_poly.pdbx_strand_id
1 'polypeptide(L)'
;MSDRDSGNKETRPFTLNSTSDLKLKLRITARADLRYVVLAWYLYEVGSTTSFKTGSINEELGAVEFYLTAIPAGNWYISVLAANCNWRLIHAGRL
;
A
#
# COMPACT_ATOMS: atom_id res chain seq x y z
N MET A 1 10.23 5.68 -1.92
CA MET A 1 9.35 6.39 -0.96
C MET A 1 9.29 5.56 0.32
N SER A 2 9.45 6.17 1.50
CA SER A 2 9.35 5.44 2.78
C SER A 2 8.36 6.14 3.71
N ASP A 3 7.12 5.66 3.70
CA ASP A 3 6.07 6.09 4.63
C ASP A 3 5.90 5.04 5.73
N ARG A 4 5.59 5.47 6.95
CA ARG A 4 5.27 4.59 8.09
C ARG A 4 4.15 5.19 8.92
N ASP A 5 3.26 4.35 9.42
CA ASP A 5 2.23 4.75 10.38
C ASP A 5 1.49 3.56 11.00
N SER A 6 0.42 3.88 11.70
CA SER A 6 -0.65 2.99 12.13
C SER A 6 -2.01 3.55 11.77
N GLY A 7 -3.01 2.69 11.57
CA GLY A 7 -4.34 3.17 11.19
C GLY A 7 -4.42 3.51 9.69
N ASN A 8 -5.19 4.55 9.37
CA ASN A 8 -5.47 4.99 8.01
C ASN A 8 -4.53 6.13 7.59
N LYS A 9 -3.83 5.98 6.46
CA LYS A 9 -2.97 7.03 5.91
C LYS A 9 -2.74 6.88 4.41
N GLU A 10 -2.58 8.04 3.78
CA GLU A 10 -2.17 8.18 2.39
C GLU A 10 -0.65 8.35 2.29
N THR A 11 -0.03 7.69 1.31
CA THR A 11 1.36 7.92 0.95
C THR A 11 1.51 9.27 0.25
N ARG A 12 2.76 9.74 0.11
CA ARG A 12 3.01 10.82 -0.85
C ARG A 12 2.61 10.37 -2.27
N PRO A 13 2.13 11.28 -3.12
CA PRO A 13 1.84 10.94 -4.50
C PRO A 13 3.14 10.67 -5.27
N PHE A 14 3.03 9.87 -6.34
CA PHE A 14 4.09 9.56 -7.28
C PHE A 14 3.55 9.57 -8.71
N THR A 15 4.44 9.85 -9.67
CA THR A 15 4.08 9.93 -11.09
C THR A 15 4.57 8.71 -11.85
N LEU A 16 3.72 8.18 -12.72
CA LEU A 16 4.08 7.20 -13.74
C LEU A 16 4.06 7.86 -15.11
N ASN A 17 5.18 7.85 -15.81
CA ASN A 17 5.31 8.48 -17.13
C ASN A 17 4.83 7.57 -18.29
N SER A 18 4.59 6.30 -18.01
CA SER A 18 4.11 5.29 -18.96
C SER A 18 3.32 4.23 -18.20
N THR A 19 2.50 3.44 -18.92
CA THR A 19 1.92 2.22 -18.34
C THR A 19 3.02 1.36 -17.74
N SER A 20 2.87 0.99 -16.47
CA SER A 20 3.92 0.34 -15.68
C SER A 20 3.35 -0.68 -14.71
N ASP A 21 4.12 -1.71 -14.41
CA ASP A 21 3.86 -2.60 -13.28
C ASP A 21 4.52 -2.05 -12.02
N LEU A 22 3.84 -2.15 -10.88
CA LEU A 22 4.35 -1.70 -9.59
C LEU A 22 4.52 -2.87 -8.64
N LYS A 23 5.59 -2.80 -7.84
CA LYS A 23 5.75 -3.62 -6.64
C LYS A 23 5.55 -2.79 -5.39
N LEU A 24 4.54 -3.14 -4.60
CA LEU A 24 4.27 -2.58 -3.29
C LEU A 24 4.84 -3.51 -2.22
N LYS A 25 5.86 -3.05 -1.49
CA LYS A 25 6.47 -3.81 -0.38
C LYS A 25 6.16 -3.16 0.95
N LEU A 26 5.40 -3.87 1.79
CA LEU A 26 5.00 -3.41 3.12
C LEU A 26 5.65 -4.30 4.18
N ARG A 27 6.11 -3.69 5.27
CA ARG A 27 6.46 -4.40 6.50
C ARG A 27 5.41 -4.14 7.56
N ILE A 28 4.87 -5.21 8.11
CA ILE A 28 3.75 -5.20 9.05
C ILE A 28 4.25 -5.74 10.38
N THR A 29 3.89 -5.04 11.46
CA THR A 29 4.29 -5.39 12.82
C THR A 29 3.08 -5.27 13.72
N ALA A 30 2.68 -6.38 14.35
CA ALA A 30 1.59 -6.38 15.32
C ALA A 30 1.93 -5.44 16.49
N ARG A 31 0.89 -4.79 17.05
CA ARG A 31 1.07 -3.89 18.20
C ARG A 31 1.17 -4.61 19.54
N ALA A 32 0.66 -5.84 19.60
CA ALA A 32 0.74 -6.76 20.73
C ALA A 32 0.59 -8.20 20.19
N ASP A 33 0.58 -9.19 21.07
CA ASP A 33 0.22 -10.57 20.72
C ASP A 33 -1.28 -10.65 20.43
N LEU A 34 -1.64 -10.25 19.20
CA LEU A 34 -3.02 -10.12 18.73
C LEU A 34 -3.28 -11.15 17.65
N ARG A 35 -4.38 -11.88 17.81
CA ARG A 35 -4.83 -12.89 16.85
C ARG A 35 -5.27 -12.31 15.50
N TYR A 36 -5.63 -11.02 15.47
CA TYR A 36 -6.18 -10.36 14.28
C TYR A 36 -5.42 -9.09 13.94
N VAL A 37 -4.56 -9.20 12.93
CA VAL A 37 -3.90 -8.07 12.26
C VAL A 37 -4.46 -7.97 10.86
N VAL A 38 -4.91 -6.78 10.46
CA VAL A 38 -5.45 -6.54 9.12
C VAL A 38 -4.75 -5.34 8.51
N LEU A 39 -4.35 -5.49 7.25
CA LEU A 39 -3.92 -4.37 6.42
C LEU A 39 -4.63 -4.46 5.09
N ALA A 40 -5.30 -3.38 4.69
CA ALA A 40 -5.80 -3.16 3.35
C ALA A 40 -5.07 -1.96 2.72
N TRP A 41 -4.89 -2.00 1.41
CA TRP A 41 -4.36 -0.90 0.63
C TRP A 41 -5.21 -0.67 -0.62
N TYR A 42 -5.21 0.57 -1.07
CA TYR A 42 -6.02 1.08 -2.18
C TYR A 42 -5.17 2.03 -3.00
N LEU A 43 -5.00 1.74 -4.29
CA LEU A 43 -4.33 2.62 -5.24
C LEU A 43 -5.34 3.59 -5.84
N TYR A 44 -5.07 4.88 -5.75
CA TYR A 44 -5.91 5.95 -6.31
C TYR A 44 -5.13 6.81 -7.28
N GLU A 45 -5.79 7.23 -8.35
CA GLU A 45 -5.33 8.36 -9.15
C GLU A 45 -5.61 9.67 -8.39
N VAL A 46 -4.68 10.62 -8.43
CA VAL A 46 -4.84 11.92 -7.77
C VAL A 46 -6.06 12.64 -8.35
N GLY A 47 -7.04 12.97 -7.50
CA GLY A 47 -8.30 13.58 -7.88
C GLY A 47 -9.45 12.59 -8.13
N SER A 48 -9.18 11.28 -8.14
CA SER A 48 -10.23 10.25 -8.19
C SER A 48 -10.77 9.94 -6.79
N THR A 49 -12.08 9.68 -6.71
CA THR A 49 -12.74 9.15 -5.50
C THR A 49 -12.83 7.61 -5.49
N THR A 50 -12.46 6.95 -6.59
CA THR A 50 -12.57 5.51 -6.78
C THR A 50 -11.19 4.89 -6.87
N SER A 51 -10.95 3.83 -6.09
CA SER A 51 -9.68 3.09 -6.13
C SER A 51 -9.56 2.30 -7.43
N PHE A 52 -8.39 2.33 -8.05
CA PHE A 52 -8.09 1.60 -9.28
C PHE A 52 -7.76 0.12 -9.03
N LYS A 53 -6.97 -0.16 -7.99
CA LYS A 53 -6.65 -1.51 -7.51
C LYS A 53 -6.61 -1.53 -6.00
N THR A 54 -6.85 -2.69 -5.41
CA THR A 54 -6.82 -2.89 -3.97
C THR A 54 -6.19 -4.22 -3.63
N GLY A 55 -5.80 -4.38 -2.37
CA GLY A 55 -5.38 -5.65 -1.83
C GLY A 55 -5.41 -5.61 -0.31
N SER A 56 -5.43 -6.78 0.30
CA SER A 56 -5.40 -6.89 1.76
C SER A 56 -4.72 -8.17 2.19
N ILE A 57 -4.30 -8.17 3.45
CA ILE A 57 -3.91 -9.37 4.17
C ILE A 57 -4.55 -9.38 5.55
N ASN A 58 -4.77 -10.60 6.04
CA ASN A 58 -5.25 -10.88 7.38
C ASN A 58 -4.24 -11.82 8.05
N GLU A 59 -3.93 -11.57 9.32
CA GLU A 59 -3.12 -12.41 10.21
C GLU A 59 -1.62 -12.54 9.88
N GLU A 60 -1.18 -12.22 8.65
CA GLU A 60 0.22 -12.27 8.27
C GLU A 60 1.04 -11.09 8.82
N LEU A 61 2.17 -11.42 9.46
CA LEU A 61 3.17 -10.48 9.98
C LEU A 61 4.46 -10.56 9.17
N GLY A 62 5.21 -9.46 9.10
CA GLY A 62 6.49 -9.41 8.41
C GLY A 62 6.42 -8.65 7.09
N ALA A 63 7.24 -9.05 6.11
CA ALA A 63 7.33 -8.37 4.83
C ALA A 63 6.40 -9.02 3.80
N VAL A 64 5.49 -8.24 3.25
CA VAL A 64 4.54 -8.68 2.23
C VAL A 64 4.72 -7.86 0.97
N GLU A 65 4.58 -8.52 -0.17
CA GLU A 65 4.73 -7.93 -1.49
C GLU A 65 3.44 -8.08 -2.28
N PHE A 66 2.98 -6.99 -2.90
CA PHE A 66 1.88 -6.98 -3.84
C PHE A 66 2.39 -6.51 -5.19
N TYR A 67 1.90 -7.16 -6.25
CA TYR A 67 2.25 -6.87 -7.63
C TYR A 67 1.04 -6.31 -8.34
N LEU A 68 1.14 -5.07 -8.80
CA LEU A 68 0.06 -4.35 -9.48
C LEU A 68 0.44 -4.20 -10.94
N THR A 69 -0.31 -4.85 -11.83
CA THR A 69 0.02 -4.86 -13.26
C THR A 69 -0.75 -3.82 -14.06
N ALA A 70 -0.12 -3.30 -15.11
CA ALA A 70 -0.69 -2.41 -16.11
C ALA A 70 -1.33 -1.13 -15.52
N ILE A 71 -0.63 -0.44 -14.61
CA ILE A 71 -1.07 0.86 -14.11
C ILE A 71 -0.81 1.92 -15.18
N PRO A 72 -1.82 2.66 -15.66
CA PRO A 72 -1.63 3.71 -16.67
C PRO A 72 -0.68 4.82 -16.20
N ALA A 73 -0.15 5.57 -17.17
CA ALA A 73 0.55 6.82 -16.87
C ALA A 73 -0.39 7.78 -16.11
N GLY A 74 0.12 8.50 -15.12
CA GLY A 74 -0.68 9.37 -14.28
C GLY A 74 -0.01 9.70 -12.94
N ASN A 75 -0.72 10.45 -12.10
CA ASN A 75 -0.31 10.75 -10.73
C ASN A 75 -1.12 9.88 -9.78
N TRP A 76 -0.43 9.14 -8.92
CA TRP A 76 -1.02 8.09 -8.11
C TRP A 76 -0.61 8.24 -6.65
N TYR A 77 -1.44 7.74 -5.73
CA TYR A 77 -1.09 7.58 -4.32
C TYR A 77 -1.71 6.29 -3.79
N ILE A 78 -1.17 5.78 -2.68
CA ILE A 78 -1.70 4.60 -2.02
C ILE A 78 -2.31 5.05 -0.69
N SER A 79 -3.56 4.68 -0.46
CA SER A 79 -4.18 4.73 0.86
C SER A 79 -4.03 3.38 1.55
N VAL A 80 -3.56 3.38 2.79
CA VAL A 80 -3.36 2.17 3.59
C VAL A 80 -4.26 2.26 4.82
N LEU A 81 -5.08 1.24 5.03
CA LEU A 81 -5.91 1.04 6.21
C LEU A 81 -5.34 -0.14 7.02
N ALA A 82 -4.84 0.15 8.21
CA ALA A 82 -4.30 -0.86 9.10
C ALA A 82 -5.08 -0.94 10.41
N ALA A 83 -5.41 -2.16 10.85
CA ALA A 83 -5.99 -2.45 12.15
C ALA A 83 -5.03 -3.35 12.94
N ASN A 84 -4.82 -2.99 14.21
CA ASN A 84 -4.00 -3.75 15.18
C ASN A 84 -2.52 -3.92 14.80
N CYS A 85 -2.03 -3.20 13.79
CA CYS A 85 -0.63 -3.24 13.36
C CYS A 85 -0.08 -1.84 13.01
N ASN A 86 1.25 -1.77 13.02
CA ASN A 86 2.01 -0.72 12.37
C ASN A 86 2.45 -1.22 10.99
N TRP A 87 2.58 -0.29 10.04
CA TRP A 87 3.07 -0.59 8.72
C TRP A 87 4.16 0.37 8.27
N ARG A 88 5.04 -0.12 7.40
CA ARG A 88 6.06 0.67 6.73
C ARG A 88 6.11 0.31 5.25
N LEU A 89 5.94 1.30 4.40
CA LEU A 89 6.26 1.20 2.99
C LEU A 89 7.79 1.16 2.85
N ILE A 90 8.29 0.04 2.37
CA ILE A 90 9.70 -0.15 2.07
C ILE A 90 9.99 0.33 0.65
N HIS A 91 9.10 -0.01 -0.28
CA HIS A 91 9.25 0.31 -1.69
C HIS A 91 7.90 0.33 -2.40
N ALA A 92 7.68 1.36 -3.21
CA ALA A 92 6.68 1.40 -4.26
C ALA A 92 7.41 1.92 -5.50
N GLY A 93 7.50 1.10 -6.54
CA GLY A 93 8.29 1.42 -7.71
C GLY A 93 8.02 0.46 -8.85
N ARG A 94 8.47 0.88 -10.04
CA ARG A 94 8.38 0.10 -11.27
C ARG A 94 9.20 -1.18 -11.13
N LEU A 95 8.66 -2.30 -11.64
CA LEU A 95 9.41 -3.55 -11.82
C LEU A 95 10.52 -3.41 -12.86
#